data_AF-A0A7S0N666-F1
#
_entry.id   AF-A0A7S0N666-F1
#
_cell.length_a   1.000
_cell.length_b   1.000
_cell.length_c   1.000
_cell.angle_alpha   90.00
_cell.angle_beta   90.00
_cell.angle_gamma   90.00
#
_symmetry.space_group_name_H-M   'P 1'
#
loop_
_entity.id
_entity.type
_entity.pdbx_description
1 polymer ?
#
loop_
_entity_poly.entity_id
_entity_poly.type
_entity_poly.pdbx_seq_one_letter_code
_entity_poly.pdbx_strand_id
1 'polypeptide(L)'
;GEQLQQQRKERQEELARQKRKLEEKRAMERKEQERIAAIEDRQLAAEDQYSSLQDEADAKTRKLNKLFAKYQSICEELREVAEDQQREREDMLDTIRTLTRQMKLKDMVIHSFIPREDSEKVRKRAVWDEDHEAWVLQRLSQQGKGAQLKRPVSASSQKRPVSDYAKIASA
;
A
#
# COMPACT_ATOMS: atom_id res chain seq x y z
N GLY A 1 44.24 -87.78 -58.89
CA GLY A 1 43.40 -86.76 -59.53
C GLY A 1 42.12 -86.51 -58.76
N GLU A 2 41.35 -87.55 -58.50
CA GLU A 2 39.99 -87.47 -57.93
C GLU A 2 39.93 -87.03 -56.46
N GLN A 3 40.85 -87.51 -55.59
CA GLN A 3 40.88 -87.09 -54.17
C GLN A 3 41.11 -85.59 -53.98
N LEU A 4 41.91 -84.95 -54.85
CA LEU A 4 42.18 -83.51 -54.78
C LEU A 4 40.96 -82.67 -55.22
N GLN A 5 40.17 -83.20 -56.16
CA GLN A 5 38.91 -82.60 -56.61
C GLN A 5 37.84 -82.72 -55.51
N GLN A 6 37.75 -83.87 -54.84
CA GLN A 6 36.84 -84.09 -53.72
C GLN A 6 37.11 -83.09 -52.57
N GLN A 7 38.37 -82.96 -52.14
CA GLN A 7 38.77 -82.01 -51.09
C GLN A 7 38.51 -80.54 -51.47
N ARG A 8 38.67 -80.18 -52.75
CA ARG A 8 38.33 -78.83 -53.24
C ARG A 8 36.83 -78.56 -53.16
N LYS A 9 35.99 -79.54 -53.51
CA LYS A 9 34.54 -79.44 -53.46
C LYS A 9 34.03 -79.34 -52.03
N GLU A 10 34.54 -80.16 -51.12
CA GLU A 10 34.21 -80.10 -49.69
C GLU A 10 34.57 -78.75 -49.06
N ARG A 11 35.78 -78.22 -49.34
CA ARG A 11 36.17 -76.86 -48.90
C ARG A 11 35.27 -75.77 -49.47
N GLN A 12 34.83 -75.88 -50.73
CA GLN A 12 33.91 -74.91 -51.33
C GLN A 12 32.52 -74.97 -50.68
N GLU A 13 31.99 -76.16 -50.42
CA GLU A 13 30.71 -76.34 -49.74
C GLU A 13 30.75 -75.84 -48.29
N GLU A 14 31.86 -76.07 -47.58
CA GLU A 14 32.07 -75.56 -46.23
C GLU A 14 32.16 -74.03 -46.20
N LEU A 15 32.91 -73.43 -47.13
CA LEU A 15 32.95 -71.97 -47.33
C LEU A 15 31.57 -71.40 -47.64
N ALA A 16 30.78 -72.05 -48.49
CA ALA A 16 29.42 -71.63 -48.83
C ALA A 16 28.49 -71.69 -47.60
N ARG A 17 28.57 -72.75 -46.79
CA ARG A 17 27.82 -72.88 -45.53
C ARG A 17 28.22 -71.80 -44.51
N GLN A 18 29.52 -71.50 -44.39
CA GLN A 18 30.00 -70.44 -43.51
C GLN A 18 29.54 -69.06 -43.97
N LYS A 19 29.59 -68.77 -45.28
CA LYS A 19 29.08 -67.51 -45.85
C LYS A 19 27.59 -67.33 -45.59
N ARG A 20 26.77 -68.38 -45.80
CA ARG A 20 25.33 -68.33 -45.55
C ARG A 20 25.01 -68.08 -44.06
N LYS A 21 25.71 -68.76 -43.14
CA LYS A 21 25.56 -68.51 -41.69
C LYS A 21 25.98 -67.09 -41.30
N LEU A 22 27.00 -66.55 -41.95
CA LEU A 22 27.46 -65.18 -41.73
C LEU A 22 26.41 -64.17 -42.20
N GLU A 23 25.80 -64.40 -43.37
CA GLU A 23 24.72 -63.56 -43.91
C GLU A 23 23.46 -63.63 -43.04
N GLU A 24 23.06 -64.83 -42.61
CA GLU A 24 21.91 -65.02 -41.70
C GLU A 24 22.14 -64.30 -40.36
N LYS A 25 23.34 -64.40 -39.78
CA LYS A 25 23.71 -63.65 -38.56
C LYS A 25 23.65 -62.13 -38.79
N ARG A 26 24.23 -61.64 -39.87
CA ARG A 26 24.19 -60.21 -40.22
C ARG A 26 22.77 -59.70 -40.44
N ALA A 27 21.89 -60.51 -41.03
CA ALA A 27 20.49 -60.15 -41.23
C ALA A 27 19.73 -60.09 -39.90
N MET A 28 20.00 -61.01 -38.97
CA MET A 28 19.42 -61.00 -37.63
C MET A 28 19.93 -59.81 -36.80
N GLU A 29 21.23 -59.53 -36.85
CA GLU A 29 21.83 -58.36 -36.19
C GLU A 29 21.22 -57.05 -36.68
N ARG A 30 21.00 -56.90 -38.00
CA ARG A 30 20.35 -55.72 -38.57
C ARG A 30 18.90 -55.56 -38.10
N LYS A 31 18.13 -56.64 -38.09
CA LYS A 31 16.74 -56.60 -37.60
C LYS A 31 16.65 -56.23 -36.14
N GLU A 32 17.58 -56.74 -35.32
CA GLU A 32 17.62 -56.38 -33.90
C GLU A 32 18.04 -54.93 -33.71
N GLN A 33 19.00 -54.43 -34.50
CA GLN A 33 19.37 -53.00 -34.50
C GLN A 33 18.21 -52.10 -34.91
N GLU A 34 17.47 -52.43 -35.97
CA GLU A 34 16.29 -51.69 -36.39
C GLU A 34 15.19 -51.69 -35.30
N ARG A 35 15.01 -52.83 -34.63
CA ARG A 35 14.06 -52.94 -33.51
C ARG A 35 14.48 -52.07 -32.32
N ILE A 36 15.76 -52.08 -31.96
CA ILE A 36 16.30 -51.24 -30.88
C ILE A 36 16.09 -49.76 -31.22
N ALA A 37 16.48 -49.34 -32.43
CA ALA A 37 16.30 -47.96 -32.88
C ALA A 37 14.81 -47.53 -32.84
N ALA A 38 13.89 -48.40 -33.25
CA ALA A 38 12.46 -48.10 -33.19
C ALA A 38 11.91 -47.99 -31.76
N ILE A 39 12.51 -48.69 -30.79
CA ILE A 39 12.15 -48.57 -29.37
C ILE A 39 12.71 -47.27 -28.80
N GLU A 40 13.95 -46.93 -29.14
CA GLU A 40 14.61 -45.68 -28.71
C GLU A 40 13.87 -44.45 -29.25
N ASP A 41 13.49 -44.43 -30.54
CA ASP A 41 12.70 -43.34 -31.14
C ASP A 41 11.33 -43.18 -30.44
N ARG A 42 10.68 -44.29 -30.07
CA ARG A 42 9.41 -44.25 -29.33
C ARG A 42 9.58 -43.73 -27.90
N GLN A 43 10.69 -44.07 -27.24
CA GLN A 43 11.00 -43.53 -25.91
C GLN A 43 11.27 -42.03 -25.98
N LEU A 44 12.08 -41.58 -26.94
CA LEU A 44 12.40 -40.17 -27.13
C LEU A 44 11.13 -39.33 -27.39
N ALA A 45 10.24 -39.79 -28.27
CA ALA A 45 8.99 -39.11 -28.56
C ALA A 45 8.04 -39.04 -27.35
N ALA A 46 8.04 -40.05 -26.49
CA ALA A 46 7.27 -40.04 -25.25
C ALA A 46 7.88 -39.06 -24.24
N GLU A 47 9.20 -39.09 -24.06
CA GLU A 47 9.93 -38.16 -23.18
C GLU A 47 9.76 -36.70 -23.61
N ASP A 48 9.76 -36.41 -24.92
CA ASP A 48 9.50 -35.07 -25.45
C ASP A 48 8.07 -34.58 -25.13
N GLN A 49 7.05 -35.46 -25.21
CA GLN A 49 5.69 -35.09 -24.83
C GLN A 49 5.48 -34.94 -23.32
N TYR A 50 6.06 -35.84 -22.51
CA TYR A 50 5.98 -35.74 -21.06
C TYR A 50 6.75 -34.51 -20.54
N SER A 51 7.93 -34.20 -21.08
CA SER A 51 8.64 -32.98 -20.69
C SER A 51 7.86 -31.73 -21.09
N SER A 52 7.30 -31.66 -22.31
CA SER A 52 6.53 -30.49 -22.75
C SER A 52 5.26 -30.22 -21.93
N LEU A 53 4.45 -31.25 -21.63
CA LEU A 53 3.22 -31.09 -20.84
C LEU A 53 3.52 -30.86 -19.36
N GLN A 54 4.52 -31.56 -18.81
CA GLN A 54 4.89 -31.43 -17.41
C GLN A 54 5.60 -30.10 -17.12
N ASP A 55 6.47 -29.63 -18.02
CA ASP A 55 7.11 -28.32 -17.93
C ASP A 55 6.08 -27.17 -18.05
N GLU A 56 5.07 -27.32 -18.91
CA GLU A 56 3.99 -26.34 -19.01
C GLU A 56 3.13 -26.31 -17.74
N ALA A 57 2.78 -27.47 -17.20
CA ALA A 57 2.06 -27.59 -15.93
C ALA A 57 2.85 -26.98 -14.77
N ASP A 58 4.16 -27.23 -14.70
CA ASP A 58 5.05 -26.66 -13.68
C ASP A 58 5.18 -25.13 -13.84
N ALA A 59 5.32 -24.63 -15.08
CA ALA A 59 5.37 -23.20 -15.36
C ALA A 59 4.06 -22.49 -14.96
N LYS A 60 2.91 -23.10 -15.24
CA LYS A 60 1.59 -22.58 -14.83
C LYS A 60 1.42 -22.62 -13.31
N THR A 61 1.82 -23.71 -12.65
CA THR A 61 1.76 -23.85 -11.20
C THR A 61 2.62 -22.81 -10.49
N ARG A 62 3.85 -22.57 -10.98
CA ARG A 62 4.73 -21.51 -10.47
C ARG A 62 4.12 -20.13 -10.64
N LYS A 63 3.50 -19.83 -11.78
CA LYS A 63 2.81 -18.54 -12.02
C LYS A 63 1.61 -18.38 -11.08
N LEU A 64 0.80 -19.43 -10.91
CA LEU A 64 -0.35 -19.43 -10.01
C LEU A 64 0.09 -19.15 -8.56
N ASN A 65 1.09 -19.87 -8.06
CA ASN A 65 1.61 -19.67 -6.71
C ASN A 65 2.14 -18.25 -6.50
N LYS A 66 2.84 -17.68 -7.50
CA LYS A 66 3.30 -16.27 -7.44
C LYS A 66 2.13 -15.29 -7.38
N LEU A 67 1.10 -15.48 -8.19
CA LEU A 67 -0.08 -14.61 -8.19
C LEU A 67 -0.87 -14.76 -6.90
N PHE A 68 -1.01 -15.97 -6.39
CA PHE A 68 -1.69 -16.25 -5.13
C PHE A 68 -0.96 -15.62 -3.94
N ALA A 69 0.37 -15.73 -3.88
CA ALA A 69 1.16 -15.05 -2.85
C ALA A 69 0.98 -13.52 -2.90
N LYS A 70 0.99 -12.93 -4.11
CA LYS A 70 0.70 -11.49 -4.27
C LYS A 70 -0.71 -11.12 -3.83
N TYR A 71 -1.70 -11.94 -4.17
CA TYR A 71 -3.08 -11.75 -3.75
C TYR A 71 -3.20 -11.78 -2.22
N GLN A 72 -2.58 -12.77 -1.56
CA GLN A 72 -2.56 -12.85 -0.10
C GLN A 72 -1.91 -11.63 0.54
N SER A 73 -0.75 -11.19 0.03
CA SER A 73 -0.08 -9.97 0.47
C SER A 73 -1.00 -8.76 0.40
N ILE A 74 -1.69 -8.57 -0.72
CA ILE A 74 -2.62 -7.43 -0.90
C ILE A 74 -3.84 -7.56 0.04
N CYS A 75 -4.34 -8.77 0.29
CA CYS A 75 -5.43 -8.97 1.24
C CYS A 75 -5.00 -8.66 2.68
N GLU A 76 -3.78 -9.01 3.05
CA GLU A 76 -3.19 -8.67 4.35
C GLU A 76 -2.99 -7.15 4.48
N GLU A 77 -2.39 -6.51 3.48
CA GLU A 77 -2.24 -5.05 3.43
C GLU A 77 -3.60 -4.33 3.54
N LEU A 78 -4.62 -4.79 2.81
CA LEU A 78 -5.96 -4.21 2.88
C LEU A 78 -6.56 -4.33 4.28
N ARG A 79 -6.33 -5.46 4.95
CA ARG A 79 -6.79 -5.69 6.31
C ARG A 79 -6.07 -4.76 7.28
N GLU A 80 -4.76 -4.65 7.20
CA GLU A 80 -3.96 -3.76 8.05
C GLU A 80 -4.41 -2.30 7.89
N VAL A 81 -4.58 -1.83 6.65
CA VAL A 81 -5.09 -0.49 6.36
C VAL A 81 -6.49 -0.27 6.94
N ALA A 82 -7.39 -1.24 6.83
CA ALA A 82 -8.73 -1.13 7.39
C ALA A 82 -8.72 -1.07 8.92
N GLU A 83 -7.85 -1.85 9.57
CA GLU A 83 -7.67 -1.81 11.03
C GLU A 83 -7.09 -0.45 11.49
N ASP A 84 -6.12 0.09 10.76
CA ASP A 84 -5.53 1.40 11.05
C ASP A 84 -6.54 2.54 10.87
N GLN A 85 -7.31 2.54 9.77
CA GLN A 85 -8.38 3.51 9.56
C GLN A 85 -9.44 3.47 10.67
N GLN A 86 -9.77 2.27 11.16
CA GLN A 86 -10.71 2.12 12.26
C GLN A 86 -10.15 2.70 13.56
N ARG A 87 -8.86 2.44 13.86
CA ARG A 87 -8.17 3.03 15.03
C ARG A 87 -8.14 4.55 14.95
N GLU A 88 -7.72 5.13 13.83
CA GLU A 88 -7.68 6.58 13.63
C GLU A 88 -9.07 7.21 13.78
N ARG A 89 -10.10 6.55 13.26
CA ARG A 89 -11.49 7.00 13.42
C ARG A 89 -11.91 7.01 14.88
N GLU A 90 -11.56 5.98 15.65
CA GLU A 90 -11.86 5.92 17.08
C GLU A 90 -11.17 7.05 17.85
N ASP A 91 -9.89 7.29 17.57
CA ASP A 91 -9.11 8.38 18.18
C ASP A 91 -9.69 9.77 17.85
N MET A 92 -10.09 9.98 16.60
CA MET A 92 -10.78 11.21 16.19
C MET A 92 -12.11 11.39 16.92
N LEU A 93 -12.91 10.33 17.04
CA LEU A 93 -14.18 10.39 17.76
C LEU A 93 -14.00 10.69 19.25
N ASP A 94 -12.98 10.12 19.88
CA ASP A 94 -12.67 10.38 21.29
C ASP A 94 -12.14 11.80 21.52
N THR A 95 -11.37 12.34 20.56
CA THR A 95 -10.99 13.75 20.54
C THR A 95 -12.22 14.64 20.45
N ILE A 96 -13.14 14.37 19.52
CA ILE A 96 -14.41 15.12 19.36
C ILE A 96 -15.23 15.07 20.66
N ARG A 97 -15.38 13.89 21.27
CA ARG A 97 -16.10 13.71 22.54
C ARG A 97 -15.48 14.53 23.66
N THR A 98 -14.15 14.53 23.75
CA THR A 98 -13.41 15.27 24.77
C THR A 98 -13.54 16.78 24.58
N LEU A 99 -13.32 17.29 23.36
CA LEU A 99 -13.50 18.70 23.04
C LEU A 99 -14.94 19.14 23.27
N THR A 100 -15.92 18.32 22.90
CA THR A 100 -17.35 18.60 23.14
C THR A 100 -17.64 18.72 24.65
N ARG A 101 -17.10 17.82 25.48
CA ARG A 101 -17.24 17.90 26.94
C ARG A 101 -16.59 19.18 27.48
N GLN A 102 -15.40 19.54 27.01
CA GLN A 102 -14.71 20.76 27.44
C GLN A 102 -15.47 22.02 27.03
N MET A 103 -16.00 22.08 25.81
CA MET A 103 -16.82 23.21 25.36
C MET A 103 -18.08 23.34 26.21
N LYS A 104 -18.84 22.25 26.41
CA LYS A 104 -20.04 22.26 27.26
C LYS A 104 -19.74 22.73 28.68
N LEU A 105 -18.62 22.29 29.26
CA LEU A 105 -18.20 22.74 30.59
C LEU A 105 -17.89 24.24 30.59
N LYS A 106 -17.11 24.73 29.63
CA LYS A 106 -16.77 26.16 29.51
C LYS A 106 -18.03 27.02 29.30
N ASP A 107 -18.94 26.60 28.42
CA ASP A 107 -20.21 27.28 28.18
C ASP A 107 -21.08 27.32 29.45
N MET A 108 -21.15 26.21 30.19
CA MET A 108 -21.87 26.14 31.46
C MET A 108 -21.30 27.11 32.49
N VAL A 109 -19.98 27.15 32.64
CA VAL A 109 -19.31 28.10 33.54
C VAL A 109 -19.63 29.54 33.13
N ILE A 110 -19.49 29.89 31.85
CA ILE A 110 -19.82 31.22 31.33
C ILE A 110 -21.28 31.57 31.64
N HIS A 111 -22.23 30.68 31.36
CA HIS A 111 -23.66 30.92 31.62
C HIS A 111 -24.00 31.06 33.10
N SER A 112 -23.28 30.38 33.99
CA SER A 112 -23.54 30.44 35.43
C SER A 112 -22.99 31.70 36.12
N PHE A 113 -21.90 32.28 35.59
CA PHE A 113 -21.19 33.38 36.26
C PHE A 113 -21.17 34.70 35.49
N ILE A 114 -21.48 34.71 34.18
CA ILE A 114 -21.40 35.90 33.34
C ILE A 114 -22.79 36.22 32.77
N PRO A 115 -23.29 37.47 32.94
CA PRO A 115 -24.52 37.90 32.29
C PRO A 115 -24.44 37.73 30.77
N ARG A 116 -25.52 37.23 30.16
CA ARG A 116 -25.58 36.94 28.71
C ARG A 116 -25.17 38.13 27.85
N GLU A 117 -25.56 39.33 28.25
CA GLU A 117 -25.26 40.57 27.51
C GLU A 117 -23.75 40.83 27.41
N ASP A 118 -23.00 40.56 28.48
CA ASP A 118 -21.57 40.82 28.52
C ASP A 118 -20.78 39.73 27.79
N SER A 119 -21.18 38.46 27.91
CA SER A 119 -20.58 37.38 27.13
C SER A 119 -20.75 37.61 25.62
N GLU A 120 -21.92 38.09 25.18
CA GLU A 120 -22.20 38.40 23.78
C GLU A 120 -21.37 39.60 23.27
N LYS A 121 -21.18 40.64 24.09
CA LYS A 121 -20.30 41.78 23.75
C LYS A 121 -18.85 41.32 23.53
N VAL A 122 -18.35 40.42 24.37
CA VAL A 122 -17.00 39.85 24.24
C VAL A 122 -16.91 38.99 22.98
N ARG A 123 -17.89 38.10 22.76
CA ARG A 123 -17.92 37.19 21.59
C ARG A 123 -17.90 37.93 20.27
N LYS A 124 -18.67 39.03 20.14
CA LYS A 124 -18.71 39.87 18.92
C LYS A 124 -17.40 40.61 18.63
N ARG A 125 -16.53 40.75 19.63
CA ARG A 125 -15.26 41.49 19.53
C ARG A 125 -14.05 40.58 19.45
N ALA A 126 -14.21 39.30 19.76
CA ALA A 126 -13.15 38.33 19.67
C ALA A 126 -12.87 38.00 18.20
N VAL A 127 -11.64 38.24 17.78
CA VAL A 127 -11.13 37.93 16.43
C VAL A 127 -9.93 37.01 16.60
N TRP A 128 -9.84 35.97 15.78
CA TRP A 128 -8.69 35.10 15.76
C TRP A 128 -7.55 35.77 15.00
N ASP A 129 -6.38 35.85 15.63
CA ASP A 129 -5.13 36.32 15.02
C ASP A 129 -4.31 35.09 14.63
N GLU A 130 -4.18 34.85 13.32
CA GLU A 130 -3.44 33.70 12.78
C GLU A 130 -1.92 33.82 13.02
N ASP A 131 -1.37 35.04 13.02
CA ASP A 131 0.07 35.25 13.17
C ASP A 131 0.57 34.92 14.58
N HIS A 132 -0.30 35.14 15.58
CA HIS A 132 0.01 34.92 17.00
C HIS A 132 -0.73 33.72 17.60
N GLU A 133 -1.51 32.98 16.80
CA GLU A 133 -2.35 31.84 17.20
C GLU A 133 -3.18 32.12 18.47
N ALA A 134 -3.79 33.30 18.53
CA ALA A 134 -4.48 33.78 19.73
C ALA A 134 -5.78 34.53 19.42
N TRP A 135 -6.74 34.46 20.34
CA TRP A 135 -7.93 35.31 20.32
C TRP A 135 -7.58 36.72 20.83
N VAL A 136 -7.81 37.73 19.98
CA VAL A 136 -7.60 39.14 20.31
C VAL A 136 -8.95 39.86 20.36
N LEU A 137 -9.15 40.71 21.38
CA LEU A 137 -10.36 41.53 21.48
C LEU A 137 -10.20 42.85 20.74
N GLN A 138 -11.02 43.06 19.72
CA GLN A 138 -11.06 44.32 18.99
C GLN A 138 -11.41 45.48 19.93
N ARG A 139 -10.68 46.59 19.83
CA ARG A 139 -10.95 47.78 20.65
C ARG A 139 -12.29 48.40 20.22
N LEU A 140 -13.07 48.87 21.19
CA LEU A 140 -14.37 49.52 20.94
C LEU A 140 -14.25 50.72 19.97
N SER A 141 -13.09 51.38 19.94
CA SER A 141 -12.80 52.47 19.00
C SER A 141 -12.68 52.05 17.53
N GLN A 142 -12.55 50.74 17.25
CA GLN A 142 -12.36 50.21 15.89
C GLN A 142 -13.64 49.61 15.29
N GLN A 143 -14.67 49.31 16.11
CA GLN A 143 -15.96 48.76 15.65
C GLN A 143 -16.92 49.81 15.09
N GLY A 144 -16.60 51.09 15.20
CA GLY A 144 -17.33 52.18 14.55
C GLY A 144 -16.37 53.10 13.82
N LYS A 145 -16.64 53.38 12.54
CA LYS A 145 -16.18 54.61 11.87
C LYS A 145 -16.91 55.79 12.52
N GLY A 146 -16.61 56.07 13.78
CA GLY A 146 -17.15 57.18 14.55
C GLY A 146 -15.94 57.85 15.18
N ALA A 147 -15.72 59.11 14.82
CA ALA A 147 -14.65 59.95 15.32
C ALA A 147 -14.30 59.63 16.77
N GLN A 148 -13.01 59.52 17.10
CA GLN A 148 -12.58 59.51 18.50
C GLN A 148 -13.33 60.63 19.22
N LEU A 149 -14.27 60.26 20.09
CA LEU A 149 -15.01 61.24 20.89
C LEU A 149 -13.94 62.00 21.66
N LYS A 150 -13.73 63.27 21.28
CA LYS A 150 -12.81 64.15 22.00
C LYS A 150 -13.30 64.15 23.44
N ARG A 151 -12.45 63.68 24.35
CA ARG A 151 -12.76 63.65 25.77
C ARG A 151 -13.25 65.06 26.16
N PRO A 152 -14.44 65.20 26.78
CA PRO A 152 -14.96 66.52 27.10
C PRO A 152 -13.92 67.27 27.93
N VAL A 153 -13.52 68.42 27.43
CA VAL A 153 -12.65 69.34 28.17
C VAL A 153 -13.49 69.97 29.28
N SER A 154 -12.91 70.13 30.46
CA SER A 154 -13.62 70.85 31.53
C SER A 154 -13.89 72.29 31.10
N ALA A 155 -14.99 72.88 31.58
CA ALA A 155 -15.37 74.26 31.26
C ALA A 155 -14.27 75.29 31.62
N SER A 156 -13.37 74.95 32.53
CA SER A 156 -12.22 75.77 32.93
C SER A 156 -10.92 75.45 32.17
N SER A 157 -11.00 74.80 31.01
CA SER A 157 -9.84 74.39 30.18
C SER A 157 -8.84 73.48 30.89
N GLN A 158 -9.20 72.90 32.03
CA GLN A 158 -8.39 71.95 32.79
C GLN A 158 -8.54 70.55 32.21
N LYS A 159 -7.46 69.75 32.28
CA LYS A 159 -7.45 68.35 31.79
C LYS A 159 -8.46 67.46 32.53
N ARG A 160 -8.90 67.84 33.73
CA ARG A 160 -9.89 67.13 34.56
C ARG A 160 -10.82 68.14 35.24
N PRO A 161 -12.11 67.83 35.43
CA PRO A 161 -12.99 68.65 36.24
C PRO A 161 -12.51 68.62 37.70
N VAL A 162 -12.31 69.80 38.28
CA VAL A 162 -11.90 69.99 39.67
C VAL A 162 -12.88 70.95 40.34
N SER A 163 -13.15 70.74 41.63
CA SER A 163 -14.01 71.63 42.41
C SER A 163 -13.36 73.01 42.57
N ASP A 164 -14.17 74.05 42.76
CA ASP A 164 -13.63 75.41 42.94
C ASP A 164 -12.75 75.52 44.18
N TYR A 165 -13.06 74.77 45.23
CA TYR A 165 -12.21 74.65 46.42
C TYR A 165 -10.82 74.10 46.07
N ALA A 166 -10.76 73.02 45.26
CA ALA A 166 -9.50 72.44 44.84
C ALA A 166 -8.70 73.38 43.93
N LYS A 167 -9.37 74.22 43.11
CA LYS A 167 -8.70 75.24 42.29
C LYS A 167 -8.02 76.30 43.16
N ILE A 168 -8.73 76.81 44.17
CA ILE A 168 -8.22 77.85 45.08
C ILE A 168 -7.09 77.29 45.95
N ALA A 169 -7.18 76.03 46.39
CA ALA A 169 -6.11 75.39 47.16
C ALA A 169 -4.84 75.07 46.35
N SER A 170 -4.93 75.09 45.01
CA SER A 170 -3.82 74.81 44.09
C SER A 170 -3.22 76.06 43.43
N ALA A 171 -3.78 77.24 43.70
CA ALA A 171 -3.30 78.53 43.23
C ALA A 171 -2.31 79.14 44.23
#